data_AF-A0A944QDG3-F1
#
_entry.id   AF-A0A944QDG3-F1
#
_cell.length_a   1.000
_cell.length_b   1.000
_cell.length_c   1.000
_cell.angle_alpha   90.00
_cell.angle_beta   90.00
_cell.angle_gamma   90.00
#
_symmetry.space_group_name_H-M   'P 1'
#
loop_
_entity.id
_entity.type
_entity.pdbx_description
1 polymer ?
#
loop_
_entity_poly.entity_id
_entity_poly.type
_entity_poly.pdbx_seq_one_letter_code
_entity_poly.pdbx_strand_id
1 'polypeptide(L)'
;MTASTADARARSRRLAPEPVANWATLSIAAEVEIHCQGRPIASGRIDMRAPDGSVIWLIQDGGQGRALFLQSDGVSVFRRPRRHSPGPGASRGAGQSRRF
;
A
#
# COMPACT_ATOMS: atom_id res chain seq x y z
N MET A 1 -1.38 26.13 -41.97
CA MET A 1 -1.67 26.72 -40.63
C MET A 1 -3.13 26.40 -40.34
N THR A 2 -3.55 25.63 -39.35
CA THR A 2 -3.02 25.27 -38.03
C THR A 2 -3.49 23.85 -37.69
N ALA A 3 -2.62 23.06 -37.05
CA ALA A 3 -2.99 21.75 -36.53
C ALA A 3 -3.91 21.93 -35.32
N SER A 4 -5.18 21.52 -35.44
CA SER A 4 -6.14 21.51 -34.33
C SER A 4 -5.67 20.53 -33.26
N THR A 5 -5.22 21.10 -32.15
CA THR A 5 -4.71 20.37 -31.00
C THR A 5 -5.88 19.77 -30.20
N ALA A 6 -6.36 18.62 -30.66
CA ALA A 6 -7.08 17.64 -29.84
C ALA A 6 -6.19 16.39 -29.87
N ASP A 7 -5.63 15.88 -28.79
CA ASP A 7 -6.30 15.51 -27.56
C ASP A 7 -5.21 15.35 -26.48
N ALA A 8 -4.93 16.43 -25.73
CA ALA A 8 -4.09 16.36 -24.53
C ALA A 8 -4.92 15.94 -23.29
N ARG A 9 -6.00 15.17 -23.49
CA ARG A 9 -6.86 14.58 -22.46
C ARG A 9 -6.48 13.15 -22.10
N ALA A 10 -5.49 12.58 -22.77
CA ALA A 10 -4.77 11.39 -22.31
C ALA A 10 -3.84 11.65 -21.10
N ARG A 11 -4.00 12.78 -20.39
CA ARG A 11 -3.25 13.08 -19.16
C ARG A 11 -3.89 12.34 -17.99
N SER A 12 -3.52 11.08 -17.86
CA SER A 12 -3.36 10.41 -16.57
C SER A 12 -4.59 10.52 -15.66
N ARG A 13 -5.70 9.88 -16.05
CA ARG A 13 -6.63 9.37 -15.04
C ARG A 13 -5.81 8.34 -14.24
N ARG A 14 -5.12 8.77 -13.18
CA ARG A 14 -4.61 7.85 -12.15
C ARG A 14 -5.84 7.07 -11.75
N LEU A 15 -5.98 5.85 -12.28
CA LEU A 15 -7.08 4.98 -11.95
C LEU A 15 -7.03 4.87 -10.43
N ALA A 16 -8.11 5.30 -9.77
CA ALA A 16 -8.23 5.11 -8.34
C ALA A 16 -7.97 3.61 -8.09
N PRO A 17 -7.17 3.27 -7.07
CA PRO A 17 -6.91 1.86 -6.77
C PRO A 17 -8.25 1.16 -6.57
N GLU A 18 -8.46 0.06 -7.30
CA GLU A 18 -9.68 -0.71 -7.17
C GLU A 18 -9.64 -1.57 -5.91
N PRO A 19 -10.79 -1.77 -5.23
CA PRO A 19 -10.86 -2.65 -4.08
C PRO A 19 -10.60 -4.09 -4.52
N VAL A 20 -9.85 -4.82 -3.70
CA VAL A 20 -9.58 -6.23 -3.91
C VAL A 20 -10.79 -7.03 -3.44
N ALA A 21 -11.60 -7.52 -4.38
CA ALA A 21 -12.77 -8.32 -4.06
C ALA A 21 -12.43 -9.70 -3.48
N ASN A 22 -11.41 -10.37 -4.04
CA ASN A 22 -10.97 -11.69 -3.58
C ASN A 22 -9.67 -11.56 -2.77
N TRP A 23 -9.78 -11.59 -1.44
CA TRP A 23 -8.64 -11.45 -0.54
C TRP A 23 -7.70 -12.65 -0.56
N ALA A 24 -8.13 -13.82 -1.08
CA ALA A 24 -7.24 -14.94 -1.29
C ALA A 24 -6.15 -14.64 -2.35
N THR A 25 -6.33 -13.60 -3.16
CA THR A 25 -5.31 -13.15 -4.13
C THR A 25 -4.27 -12.21 -3.53
N LEU A 26 -4.42 -11.84 -2.26
CA LEU A 26 -3.46 -10.98 -1.58
C LEU A 26 -2.21 -11.78 -1.20
N SER A 27 -1.05 -11.24 -1.54
CA SER A 27 0.22 -11.77 -1.08
C SER A 27 0.41 -11.49 0.40
N ILE A 28 0.93 -12.47 1.13
CA ILE A 28 1.52 -12.22 2.45
C ILE A 28 2.64 -11.18 2.25
N ALA A 29 2.81 -10.28 3.23
CA ALA A 29 3.70 -9.13 3.18
C ALA A 29 3.32 -8.04 2.14
N ALA A 30 2.13 -8.10 1.54
CA ALA A 30 1.61 -6.98 0.75
C ALA A 30 1.19 -5.81 1.66
N GLU A 31 1.44 -4.60 1.17
CA GLU A 31 1.00 -3.36 1.79
C GLU A 31 -0.43 -3.05 1.34
N VAL A 32 -1.34 -2.85 2.28
CA VAL A 32 -2.75 -2.58 2.01
C VAL A 32 -3.32 -1.48 2.90
N GLU A 33 -4.45 -0.93 2.46
CA GLU A 33 -5.27 -0.01 3.22
C GLU A 33 -6.68 -0.61 3.36
N ILE A 34 -7.22 -0.55 4.58
CA ILE A 34 -8.55 -1.05 4.91
C ILE A 34 -9.48 0.13 5.06
N HIS A 35 -10.60 0.09 4.34
CA HIS A 35 -11.63 1.12 4.37
C HIS A 35 -12.91 0.56 4.95
N CYS A 36 -13.60 1.35 5.76
CA CYS A 36 -14.97 1.09 6.17
C CYS A 36 -15.83 2.28 5.73
N GLN A 37 -16.94 2.02 5.03
CA GLN A 37 -17.83 3.06 4.51
C GLN A 37 -17.07 4.14 3.69
N GLY A 38 -16.07 3.71 2.91
CA GLY A 38 -15.26 4.60 2.07
C GLY A 38 -14.22 5.45 2.80
N ARG A 39 -14.01 5.23 4.11
CA ARG A 39 -13.00 5.93 4.91
C ARG A 39 -11.88 4.96 5.32
N PRO A 40 -10.60 5.33 5.22
CA PRO A 40 -9.51 4.50 5.70
C PRO A 40 -9.60 4.37 7.22
N ILE A 41 -9.62 3.13 7.71
CA ILE A 41 -9.66 2.81 9.15
C ILE A 41 -8.37 2.15 9.65
N ALA A 42 -7.62 1.51 8.75
CA ALA A 42 -6.34 0.89 9.06
C ALA A 42 -5.48 0.81 7.79
N SER A 43 -4.18 0.72 7.97
CA SER A 43 -3.24 0.45 6.89
C SER A 43 -2.04 -0.30 7.42
N GLY A 44 -1.39 -1.07 6.56
CA GLY A 44 -0.17 -1.78 6.92
C GLY A 44 0.05 -3.02 6.09
N ARG A 45 0.69 -4.01 6.69
CA ARG A 45 1.20 -5.18 5.98
C ARG A 45 0.42 -6.44 6.33
N ILE A 46 0.03 -7.19 5.31
CA ILE A 46 -0.63 -8.48 5.51
C ILE A 46 0.36 -9.45 6.14
N ASP A 47 -0.01 -9.95 7.30
CA ASP A 47 0.75 -10.97 8.02
C ASP A 47 0.25 -12.36 7.69
N MET A 48 -1.07 -12.54 7.66
CA MET A 48 -1.70 -13.81 7.33
C MET A 48 -3.04 -13.57 6.64
N ARG A 49 -3.51 -14.55 5.87
CA ARG A 49 -4.88 -14.58 5.34
C ARG A 49 -5.43 -15.99 5.40
N ALA A 50 -6.75 -16.09 5.50
CA ALA A 50 -7.42 -17.36 5.29
C ALA A 50 -7.32 -17.79 3.79
N PRO A 51 -7.22 -19.09 3.49
CA PRO A 51 -7.15 -19.59 2.11
C PRO A 51 -8.37 -19.21 1.25
N ASP A 52 -9.54 -19.14 1.87
CA ASP A 52 -10.83 -18.77 1.27
C ASP A 52 -11.00 -17.26 1.08
N GLY A 53 -10.12 -16.44 1.66
CA GLY A 53 -10.20 -14.98 1.61
C GLY A 53 -11.22 -14.35 2.56
N SER A 54 -11.80 -15.11 3.50
CA SER A 54 -12.79 -14.59 4.44
C SER A 54 -12.19 -13.69 5.53
N VAL A 55 -10.91 -13.91 5.85
CA VAL A 55 -10.20 -13.22 6.95
C VAL A 55 -8.79 -12.80 6.52
N ILE A 56 -8.36 -11.63 6.96
CA ILE A 56 -6.97 -11.20 6.93
C ILE A 56 -6.50 -10.73 8.31
N TRP A 57 -5.23 -10.99 8.60
CA TRP A 57 -4.50 -10.39 9.71
C TRP A 57 -3.53 -9.35 9.17
N LEU A 58 -3.61 -8.15 9.72
CA LEU A 58 -2.82 -6.99 9.32
C LEU A 58 -1.92 -6.57 10.47
N ILE A 59 -0.61 -6.46 10.23
CA ILE A 59 0.28 -5.69 11.08
C ILE A 59 0.09 -4.23 10.70
N GLN A 60 -0.48 -3.45 11.62
CA GLN A 60 -0.85 -2.07 11.39
C GLN A 60 0.37 -1.15 11.43
N ASP A 61 0.35 -0.14 10.56
CA ASP A 61 1.34 0.94 10.56
C ASP A 61 1.34 1.71 11.88
N GLY A 62 2.45 2.39 12.18
CA GLY A 62 2.58 3.25 13.37
C GLY A 62 2.65 2.49 14.70
N GLY A 63 2.91 1.17 14.67
CA GLY A 63 3.08 0.37 15.89
C GLY A 63 1.77 -0.03 16.57
N GLN A 64 0.63 0.07 15.87
CA GLN A 64 -0.71 -0.24 16.40
C GLN A 64 -0.99 -1.75 16.54
N GLY A 65 0.06 -2.59 16.53
CA GLY A 65 -0.04 -4.03 16.68
C GLY A 65 -0.70 -4.75 15.50
N ARG A 66 -1.30 -5.90 15.78
CA ARG A 66 -1.93 -6.79 14.81
C ARG A 66 -3.45 -6.70 14.94
N ALA A 67 -4.15 -6.55 13.82
CA ALA A 67 -5.62 -6.53 13.77
C ALA A 67 -6.14 -7.62 12.83
N LEU A 68 -7.33 -8.14 13.13
CA LEU A 68 -8.08 -9.09 12.31
C LEU A 68 -9.21 -8.34 11.61
N PHE A 69 -9.40 -8.59 10.32
CA PHE A 69 -10.53 -8.07 9.54
C PHE A 69 -11.24 -9.21 8.83
N LEU A 70 -12.58 -9.21 8.86
CA LEU A 70 -13.40 -10.15 8.12
C LEU A 70 -13.99 -9.49 6.87
N GLN A 71 -14.12 -10.26 5.79
CA GLN A 71 -14.80 -9.79 4.59
C GLN A 71 -16.27 -9.45 4.88
N SER A 72 -16.89 -10.19 5.81
CA SER A 72 -18.27 -9.96 6.26
C SER A 72 -18.47 -8.65 7.04
N ASP A 73 -17.40 -8.01 7.50
CA ASP A 73 -17.48 -6.72 8.22
C ASP A 73 -17.83 -5.54 7.28
N GLY A 74 -17.97 -5.80 5.97
CA GLY A 74 -18.27 -4.76 4.98
C GLY A 74 -17.10 -3.82 4.71
N VAL A 75 -15.88 -4.24 5.05
CA VAL A 75 -14.66 -3.46 4.78
C VAL A 75 -14.13 -3.73 3.37
N SER A 76 -13.47 -2.72 2.80
CA SER A 76 -12.83 -2.79 1.49
C SER A 76 -11.31 -2.75 1.64
N VAL A 77 -10.60 -3.59 0.89
CA VAL A 77 -9.14 -3.68 0.94
C VAL A 77 -8.55 -3.11 -0.34
N PHE A 78 -7.62 -2.17 -0.23
CA PHE A 78 -6.94 -1.57 -1.36
C PHE A 78 -5.46 -1.88 -1.31
N ARG A 79 -4.87 -2.31 -2.43
CA ARG A 79 -3.42 -2.49 -2.53
C ARG A 79 -2.74 -1.13 -2.50
N ARG A 80 -1.77 -0.95 -1.61
CA ARG A 80 -0.89 0.22 -1.65
C ARG A 80 0.27 -0.07 -2.58
N PRO A 81 0.65 0.86 -3.48
CA PRO A 81 1.95 0.77 -4.10
C PRO A 81 2.99 0.75 -2.99
N ARG A 82 3.89 -0.24 -3.02
CA ARG A 82 5.01 -0.29 -2.08
C ARG A 82 5.74 1.05 -2.19
N ARG A 83 5.62 1.89 -1.16
CA ARG A 83 6.54 3.00 -1.02
C ARG A 83 7.88 2.34 -0.80
N HIS A 84 8.75 2.46 -1.80
CA HIS A 84 10.14 2.10 -1.65
C HIS A 84 10.70 3.04 -0.59
N SER A 85 10.61 2.66 0.68
CA SER A 85 11.33 3.34 1.73
C SER A 85 12.80 3.22 1.35
N PRO A 86 13.52 4.31 1.03
CA PRO A 86 14.97 4.22 0.96
C PRO A 86 15.40 3.73 2.33
N GLY A 87 16.06 2.57 2.40
CA GLY A 87 16.51 2.01 3.66
C GLY A 87 17.32 3.05 4.45
N PRO A 88 17.34 2.98 5.79
CA PRO A 88 18.22 3.83 6.58
C PRO A 88 19.66 3.39 6.30
N GLY A 89 20.30 3.99 5.30
CA GLY A 89 21.56 3.48 4.76
C GLY A 89 22.26 4.42 3.80
N ALA A 90 22.27 5.73 4.09
CA ALA A 90 23.19 6.67 3.45
C ALA A 90 23.40 7.95 4.28
N SER A 91 23.65 7.82 5.59
CA SER A 91 24.29 8.91 6.32
C SER A 91 25.79 8.87 5.99
N ARG A 92 26.19 9.71 5.04
CA ARG A 92 27.60 10.07 4.81
C ARG A 92 28.16 10.67 6.09
N GLY A 93 29.01 9.92 6.80
CA GLY A 93 29.95 10.44 7.78
C GLY A 93 31.35 10.35 7.20
N ALA A 94 31.80 11.44 6.57
CA ALA A 94 33.20 11.62 6.19
C ALA A 94 34.05 11.72 7.48
N GLY A 95 34.83 10.68 7.77
CA GLY A 95 35.84 10.68 8.83
C GLY A 95 37.22 10.55 8.20
N GLN A 96 37.82 11.69 7.87
CA GLN A 96 39.17 11.84 7.33
C GLN A 96 40.21 11.20 8.28
N SER A 97 40.78 10.07 7.89
CA SER A 97 41.99 9.52 8.55
C SER A 97 43.23 10.14 7.91
N ARG A 98 43.70 11.25 8.47
CA ARG A 98 45.10 11.66 8.33
C ARG A 98 45.91 10.77 9.27
N ARG A 99 46.75 9.91 8.70
CA ARG A 99 47.82 9.23 9.44
C ARG A 99 48.97 10.21 9.64
N PHE A 100 49.50 10.22 10.86
CA PHE A 100 50.72 10.90 11.25
C PHE A 100 51.94 10.17 10.67
#